data_AF-A0A382DNM3-F1
#
_entry.id   AF-A0A382DNM3-F1
#
_cell.length_a   1.000
_cell.length_b   1.000
_cell.length_c   1.000
_cell.angle_alpha   90.00
_cell.angle_beta   90.00
_cell.angle_gamma   90.00
#
_symmetry.space_group_name_H-M   'P 1'
#
loop_
_entity.id
_entity.type
_entity.pdbx_description
1 polymer ?
#
loop_
_entity_poly.entity_id
_entity_poly.type
_entity_poly.pdbx_seq_one_letter_code
_entity_poly.pdbx_strand_id
1 'polypeptide(L)'
;ANLVVTGGEAAAGRVAIQADDGDDASDTWDIVTATGGTLSIGNDIASKGTSVAQLVLTPHATVASSTTAVVGALTVAGATTFSGTVDMNSQATTNVNIDSGAIDGVTLGSNAVITTATIDDININGQTISTTASNNNIILTPHGTGDVAINSDTLSVTAGEAESASLFLIADESDDASDDWAITANTGGTLQISNDIASAGTQVAFLTLTPHATVASSTLAALGNVTIAGNLTVSGTTTSVSTTNTTITDKLVELGNGSSGSASGDVGHVFERGDDANIFVGWDESADTFIAATGTFTGATTGNLSLASYAAAKFGSLTLTTDLAVAEGGTGVSSFTDKGVVYGDGSSALDVTAAPGGADVTTSFQILTCATSNGNPVWTTTIDGGTY
;
A
#
# COMPACT_ATOMS: atom_id res chain seq x y z
N ALA A 1 -38.05 20.53 -88.07
CA ALA A 1 -37.91 19.26 -88.80
C ALA A 1 -37.27 18.26 -87.84
N ASN A 2 -37.81 17.05 -87.71
CA ASN A 2 -37.26 16.02 -86.82
C ASN A 2 -36.46 15.04 -87.68
N LEU A 3 -35.26 14.66 -87.24
CA LEU A 3 -34.54 13.51 -87.79
C LEU A 3 -35.04 12.26 -87.06
N VAL A 4 -35.63 11.31 -87.78
CA VAL A 4 -36.04 10.00 -87.24
C VAL A 4 -35.10 8.96 -87.83
N VAL A 5 -34.38 8.25 -86.97
CA VAL A 5 -33.48 7.16 -87.36
C VAL A 5 -34.07 5.86 -86.84
N THR A 6 -34.45 4.98 -87.76
CA THR A 6 -34.98 3.66 -87.46
C THR A 6 -33.95 2.61 -87.84
N GLY A 7 -33.60 1.74 -86.90
CA GLY A 7 -33.05 0.44 -87.28
C GLY A 7 -34.10 -0.33 -88.09
N GLY A 8 -33.65 -1.19 -89.00
CA GLY A 8 -34.53 -2.21 -89.59
C GLY A 8 -35.09 -3.15 -88.52
N GLU A 9 -35.92 -4.11 -88.92
CA GLU A 9 -36.42 -5.14 -88.00
C GLU A 9 -35.26 -5.83 -87.27
N ALA A 10 -35.33 -5.84 -85.93
CA ALA A 10 -34.30 -6.37 -85.04
C ALA A 10 -32.89 -5.75 -85.23
N ALA A 11 -32.79 -4.53 -85.76
CA ALA A 11 -31.54 -3.79 -85.86
C ALA A 11 -31.57 -2.53 -84.99
N ALA A 12 -30.40 -2.12 -84.50
CA ALA A 12 -30.26 -0.89 -83.74
C ALA A 12 -30.46 0.34 -84.63
N GLY A 13 -31.08 1.38 -84.09
CA GLY A 13 -31.04 2.71 -84.69
C GLY A 13 -29.65 3.30 -84.46
N ARG A 14 -28.99 3.80 -85.51
CA ARG A 14 -27.62 4.30 -85.42
C ARG A 14 -27.44 5.63 -86.11
N VAL A 15 -26.87 6.57 -85.38
CA VAL A 15 -26.28 7.78 -85.95
C VAL A 15 -24.78 7.66 -85.79
N ALA A 16 -24.07 7.54 -86.91
CA ALA A 16 -22.62 7.55 -86.95
C ALA A 16 -22.14 8.97 -87.29
N ILE A 17 -21.27 9.52 -86.46
CA ILE A 17 -20.62 10.82 -86.62
C ILE A 17 -19.15 10.52 -86.82
N GLN A 18 -18.64 10.76 -88.03
CA GLN A 18 -17.25 10.48 -88.38
C GLN A 18 -16.43 11.78 -88.38
N ALA A 19 -15.26 11.73 -87.78
CA ALA A 19 -14.15 12.63 -88.07
C ALA A 19 -13.29 12.01 -89.19
N ASP A 20 -12.62 12.84 -90.00
CA ASP A 20 -11.83 12.43 -91.17
C ASP A 20 -12.59 11.48 -92.13
N ASP A 21 -11.86 10.65 -92.88
CA ASP A 21 -12.35 9.61 -93.79
C ASP A 21 -12.81 8.33 -93.05
N GLY A 22 -12.73 8.29 -91.71
CA GLY A 22 -13.16 7.16 -90.89
C GLY A 22 -12.40 5.88 -91.19
N ASP A 23 -11.13 5.99 -91.60
CA ASP A 23 -10.31 4.87 -92.02
C ASP A 23 -9.48 4.27 -90.88
N ASP A 24 -9.32 5.00 -89.78
CA ASP A 24 -8.69 4.53 -88.56
C ASP A 24 -9.68 4.32 -87.40
N ALA A 25 -9.15 4.00 -86.22
CA ALA A 25 -9.92 3.79 -85.01
C ALA A 25 -10.00 5.09 -84.22
N SER A 26 -11.15 5.35 -83.61
CA SER A 26 -11.51 6.57 -82.87
C SER A 26 -12.12 7.70 -83.69
N ASP A 27 -12.12 7.57 -85.01
CA ASP A 27 -12.78 8.52 -85.91
C ASP A 27 -14.31 8.51 -85.81
N THR A 28 -14.93 7.36 -85.50
CA THR A 28 -16.38 7.24 -85.51
C THR A 28 -16.97 7.28 -84.10
N TRP A 29 -17.81 8.27 -83.84
CA TRP A 29 -18.71 8.30 -82.70
C TRP A 29 -20.10 7.81 -83.09
N ASP A 30 -20.58 6.78 -82.41
CA ASP A 30 -21.92 6.24 -82.62
C ASP A 30 -22.86 6.65 -81.48
N ILE A 31 -24.05 7.13 -81.85
CA ILE A 31 -25.22 7.19 -80.96
C ILE A 31 -26.14 6.04 -81.38
N VAL A 32 -26.30 5.07 -80.49
CA VAL A 32 -26.99 3.81 -80.79
C VAL A 32 -28.18 3.62 -79.88
N THR A 33 -29.36 3.42 -80.46
CA THR A 33 -30.52 2.84 -79.76
C THR A 33 -30.53 1.33 -80.02
N ALA A 34 -30.11 0.55 -79.03
CA ALA A 34 -30.04 -0.90 -79.17
C ALA A 34 -31.44 -1.52 -79.23
N THR A 35 -31.54 -2.71 -79.82
CA THR A 35 -32.78 -3.51 -79.80
C THR A 35 -33.26 -3.85 -78.39
N GLY A 36 -32.35 -3.85 -77.41
CA GLY A 36 -32.64 -4.02 -75.98
C GLY A 36 -33.14 -2.77 -75.26
N GLY A 37 -33.35 -1.65 -75.96
CA GLY A 37 -33.95 -0.43 -75.39
C GLY A 37 -32.96 0.53 -74.69
N THR A 38 -31.66 0.27 -74.74
CA THR A 38 -30.64 1.19 -74.24
C THR A 38 -30.26 2.24 -75.27
N LEU A 39 -29.86 3.42 -74.80
CA LEU A 39 -29.20 4.44 -75.60
C LEU A 39 -27.73 4.49 -75.19
N SER A 40 -26.81 4.26 -76.12
CA SER A 40 -25.37 4.38 -75.87
C SER A 40 -24.74 5.45 -76.74
N ILE A 41 -23.72 6.09 -76.18
CA ILE A 41 -22.76 6.92 -76.89
C ILE A 41 -21.42 6.20 -76.81
N GLY A 42 -20.87 5.85 -77.97
CA GLY A 42 -19.65 5.07 -78.07
C GLY A 42 -18.73 5.58 -79.18
N ASN A 43 -17.51 5.06 -79.17
CA ASN A 43 -16.48 5.39 -80.15
C ASN A 43 -15.82 4.10 -80.62
N ASP A 44 -15.38 4.04 -81.88
CA ASP A 44 -14.69 2.87 -82.46
C ASP A 44 -13.20 2.78 -82.05
N ILE A 45 -12.93 3.07 -80.78
CA ILE A 45 -11.62 3.31 -80.19
C ILE A 45 -10.61 2.15 -80.37
N ALA A 46 -11.10 0.90 -80.47
CA ALA A 46 -10.24 -0.28 -80.50
C ALA A 46 -9.90 -0.74 -81.93
N SER A 47 -10.86 -0.64 -82.85
CA SER A 47 -10.69 -0.98 -84.27
C SER A 47 -11.88 -0.47 -85.09
N LYS A 48 -11.64 -0.13 -86.36
CA LYS A 48 -12.67 0.33 -87.29
C LYS A 48 -13.90 -0.59 -87.30
N GLY A 49 -15.06 -0.01 -87.06
CA GLY A 49 -16.34 -0.74 -87.00
C GLY A 49 -16.66 -1.43 -85.67
N THR A 50 -15.80 -1.29 -84.64
CA THR A 50 -16.05 -1.84 -83.30
C THR A 50 -16.33 -0.71 -82.29
N SER A 51 -17.57 -0.25 -82.24
CA SER A 51 -17.99 0.79 -81.30
C SER A 51 -18.02 0.28 -79.86
N VAL A 52 -17.28 0.95 -78.97
CA VAL A 52 -17.27 0.70 -77.53
C VAL A 52 -18.07 1.80 -76.85
N ALA A 53 -19.10 1.42 -76.08
CA ALA A 53 -19.91 2.38 -75.33
C ALA A 53 -19.08 3.02 -74.20
N GLN A 54 -19.12 4.35 -74.13
CA GLN A 54 -18.51 5.12 -73.04
C GLN A 54 -19.57 5.62 -72.06
N LEU A 55 -20.78 5.89 -72.57
CA LEU A 55 -21.97 6.24 -71.80
C LEU A 55 -23.14 5.35 -72.22
N VAL A 56 -23.85 4.79 -71.25
CA VAL A 56 -25.06 3.97 -71.51
C VAL A 56 -26.20 4.43 -70.62
N LEU A 57 -27.34 4.77 -71.24
CA LEU A 57 -28.60 5.03 -70.57
C LEU A 57 -29.51 3.80 -70.72
N THR A 58 -29.91 3.24 -69.59
CA THR A 58 -30.86 2.13 -69.53
C THR A 58 -32.17 2.63 -68.93
N PRO A 59 -33.20 2.91 -69.75
CA PRO A 59 -34.50 3.31 -69.24
C PRO A 59 -35.22 2.13 -68.57
N HIS A 60 -35.92 2.42 -67.49
CA HIS A 60 -36.83 1.48 -66.82
C HIS A 60 -38.23 2.11 -66.68
N ALA A 61 -39.11 1.47 -65.91
CA ALA A 61 -40.48 1.94 -65.69
C ALA A 61 -40.57 3.36 -65.08
N THR A 62 -39.51 3.82 -64.40
CA THR A 62 -39.41 5.18 -63.85
C THR A 62 -38.02 5.76 -64.10
N VAL A 63 -37.88 7.09 -64.03
CA VAL A 63 -36.57 7.74 -64.05
C VAL A 63 -35.70 7.28 -62.88
N ALA A 64 -36.28 7.10 -61.69
CA ALA A 64 -35.54 6.66 -60.49
C ALA A 64 -34.95 5.26 -60.60
N SER A 65 -35.57 4.37 -61.38
CA SER A 65 -35.04 3.03 -61.65
C SER A 65 -34.17 2.97 -62.91
N SER A 66 -34.14 4.03 -63.73
CA SER A 66 -33.27 4.09 -64.91
C SER A 66 -31.82 4.32 -64.49
N THR A 67 -30.86 3.76 -65.23
CA THR A 67 -29.43 3.90 -64.91
C THR A 67 -28.68 4.67 -65.99
N THR A 68 -27.67 5.41 -65.57
CA THR A 68 -26.66 6.00 -66.44
C THR A 68 -25.31 5.43 -66.04
N ALA A 69 -24.66 4.70 -66.93
CA ALA A 69 -23.35 4.11 -66.69
C ALA A 69 -22.29 4.90 -67.45
N VAL A 70 -21.30 5.43 -66.73
CA VAL A 70 -20.02 5.85 -67.31
C VAL A 70 -19.11 4.62 -67.24
N VAL A 71 -18.77 4.07 -68.41
CA VAL A 71 -18.11 2.76 -68.51
C VAL A 71 -16.59 2.88 -68.27
N GLY A 72 -16.03 4.08 -68.44
CA GLY A 72 -14.64 4.41 -68.15
C GLY A 72 -14.44 5.26 -66.89
N ALA A 73 -13.26 5.89 -66.78
CA ALA A 73 -13.00 6.87 -65.74
C ALA A 73 -13.83 8.14 -65.95
N LEU A 74 -14.35 8.72 -64.86
CA LEU A 74 -15.04 10.00 -64.87
C LEU A 74 -14.15 11.07 -64.27
N THR A 75 -13.86 12.14 -65.02
CA THR A 75 -13.23 13.36 -64.50
C THR A 75 -14.26 14.49 -64.56
N VAL A 76 -14.51 15.15 -63.44
CA VAL A 76 -15.40 16.33 -63.37
C VAL A 76 -14.58 17.53 -62.93
N ALA A 77 -14.49 18.55 -63.78
CA ALA A 77 -13.68 19.73 -63.52
C ALA A 77 -14.32 20.72 -62.51
N GLY A 78 -15.62 20.57 -62.25
CA GLY A 78 -16.38 21.42 -61.32
C GLY A 78 -16.85 20.67 -60.08
N ALA A 79 -17.57 21.39 -59.21
CA ALA A 79 -18.20 20.79 -58.03
C ALA A 79 -19.30 19.81 -58.44
N THR A 80 -19.33 18.64 -57.80
CA THR A 80 -20.40 17.65 -57.92
C THR A 80 -21.27 17.70 -56.66
N THR A 81 -22.58 17.75 -56.84
CA THR A 81 -23.55 17.64 -55.73
C THR A 81 -24.32 16.34 -55.89
N PHE A 82 -24.23 15.45 -54.91
CA PHE A 82 -25.06 14.26 -54.83
C PHE A 82 -26.24 14.53 -53.90
N SER A 83 -27.47 14.45 -54.41
CA SER A 83 -28.70 14.69 -53.62
C SER A 83 -29.18 13.44 -52.86
N GLY A 84 -28.56 12.29 -53.10
CA GLY A 84 -28.85 11.03 -52.44
C GLY A 84 -27.60 10.40 -51.84
N THR A 85 -27.75 9.22 -51.26
CA THR A 85 -26.63 8.45 -50.69
C THR A 85 -25.62 8.08 -51.78
N VAL A 86 -24.34 8.30 -51.51
CA VAL A 86 -23.24 7.74 -52.31
C VAL A 86 -22.85 6.40 -51.68
N ASP A 87 -23.23 5.31 -52.34
CA ASP A 87 -22.85 3.96 -51.94
C ASP A 87 -21.66 3.49 -52.80
N MET A 88 -20.54 3.20 -52.14
CA MET A 88 -19.33 2.70 -52.80
C MET A 88 -19.28 1.16 -52.87
N ASN A 89 -20.31 0.45 -52.40
CA ASN A 89 -20.48 -1.01 -52.47
C ASN A 89 -19.21 -1.81 -52.09
N SER A 90 -18.54 -1.42 -51.00
CA SER A 90 -17.28 -2.02 -50.52
C SER A 90 -16.06 -1.88 -51.45
N GLN A 91 -16.09 -0.98 -52.44
CA GLN A 91 -14.94 -0.68 -53.29
C GLN A 91 -13.89 0.14 -52.51
N ALA A 92 -12.61 -0.14 -52.75
CA ALA A 92 -11.50 0.58 -52.13
C ALA A 92 -11.38 2.01 -52.68
N THR A 93 -11.99 2.98 -52.00
CA THR A 93 -11.62 4.40 -52.16
C THR A 93 -10.31 4.62 -51.42
N THR A 94 -9.22 4.82 -52.15
CA THR A 94 -7.88 4.93 -51.52
C THR A 94 -7.64 6.29 -50.88
N ASN A 95 -8.11 7.37 -51.51
CA ASN A 95 -7.87 8.74 -51.05
C ASN A 95 -9.17 9.57 -51.11
N VAL A 96 -9.91 9.60 -50.01
CA VAL A 96 -11.00 10.58 -49.83
C VAL A 96 -10.43 11.75 -49.04
N ASN A 97 -10.24 12.88 -49.71
CA ASN A 97 -9.81 14.11 -49.05
C ASN A 97 -11.01 15.00 -48.78
N ILE A 98 -11.15 15.48 -47.54
CA ILE A 98 -12.23 16.37 -47.12
C ILE A 98 -11.57 17.64 -46.58
N ASP A 99 -11.27 18.57 -47.49
CA ASP A 99 -10.51 19.78 -47.20
C ASP A 99 -11.30 20.87 -46.46
N SER A 100 -12.63 20.71 -46.31
CA SER A 100 -13.46 21.67 -45.60
C SER A 100 -14.76 21.05 -45.08
N GLY A 101 -15.10 21.32 -43.81
CA GLY A 101 -16.40 21.01 -43.23
C GLY A 101 -16.32 20.15 -41.97
N ALA A 102 -17.42 20.12 -41.21
CA ALA A 102 -17.63 19.11 -40.19
C ALA A 102 -18.15 17.83 -40.87
N ILE A 103 -17.59 16.69 -40.50
CA ILE A 103 -18.17 15.39 -40.85
C ILE A 103 -18.98 14.95 -39.64
N ASP A 104 -20.30 14.86 -39.80
CA ASP A 104 -21.20 14.43 -38.73
C ASP A 104 -21.63 12.97 -38.93
N GLY A 105 -21.78 12.23 -37.83
CA GLY A 105 -22.28 10.85 -37.85
C GLY A 105 -21.34 9.81 -38.45
N VAL A 106 -20.03 10.02 -38.42
CA VAL A 106 -19.06 9.02 -38.90
C VAL A 106 -19.06 7.81 -37.98
N THR A 107 -19.47 6.65 -38.51
CA THR A 107 -19.26 5.36 -37.85
C THR A 107 -17.99 4.72 -38.37
N LEU A 108 -17.01 4.52 -37.49
CA LEU A 108 -15.76 3.82 -37.81
C LEU A 108 -15.87 2.35 -37.38
N GLY A 109 -15.57 1.42 -38.30
CA GLY A 109 -15.35 0.01 -37.95
C GLY A 109 -16.59 -0.86 -37.72
N SER A 110 -17.77 -0.49 -38.22
CA SER A 110 -19.01 -1.25 -37.96
C SER A 110 -19.06 -2.65 -38.59
N ASN A 111 -18.51 -2.84 -39.81
CA ASN A 111 -18.57 -4.13 -40.53
C ASN A 111 -17.21 -4.85 -40.62
N ALA A 112 -16.11 -4.12 -40.45
CA ALA A 112 -14.75 -4.64 -40.46
C ALA A 112 -13.90 -3.84 -39.46
N VAL A 113 -12.94 -4.51 -38.83
CA VAL A 113 -12.06 -3.89 -37.82
C VAL A 113 -11.24 -2.78 -38.48
N ILE A 114 -11.19 -1.60 -37.86
CA ILE A 114 -10.22 -0.57 -38.24
C ILE A 114 -8.85 -0.99 -37.69
N THR A 115 -7.87 -1.20 -38.56
CA THR A 115 -6.50 -1.55 -38.14
C THR A 115 -5.73 -0.34 -37.62
N THR A 116 -6.02 0.86 -38.12
CA THR A 116 -5.38 2.10 -37.67
C THR A 116 -6.32 3.29 -37.90
N ALA A 117 -6.54 4.09 -36.87
CA ALA A 117 -7.16 5.42 -36.97
C ALA A 117 -6.21 6.43 -36.33
N THR A 118 -5.72 7.39 -37.12
CA THR A 118 -4.91 8.51 -36.63
C THR A 118 -5.82 9.73 -36.50
N ILE A 119 -6.06 10.17 -35.27
CA ILE A 119 -6.95 11.29 -34.96
C ILE A 119 -6.14 12.26 -34.09
N ASP A 120 -6.08 13.51 -34.52
CA ASP A 120 -5.52 14.60 -33.72
C ASP A 120 -6.62 15.18 -32.82
N ASP A 121 -6.26 15.69 -31.64
CA ASP A 121 -7.15 16.35 -30.68
C ASP A 121 -8.51 15.64 -30.46
N ILE A 122 -8.47 14.47 -29.83
CA ILE A 122 -9.67 13.66 -29.54
C ILE A 122 -10.52 14.31 -28.44
N ASN A 123 -11.78 14.63 -28.74
CA ASN A 123 -12.81 14.95 -27.75
C ASN A 123 -13.97 13.94 -27.83
N ILE A 124 -14.34 13.34 -26.69
CA ILE A 124 -15.38 12.31 -26.61
C ILE A 124 -16.53 12.84 -25.74
N ASN A 125 -17.66 13.18 -26.39
CA ASN A 125 -18.84 13.75 -25.74
C ASN A 125 -19.90 12.68 -25.34
N GLY A 126 -19.49 11.41 -25.26
CA GLY A 126 -20.32 10.27 -24.87
C GLY A 126 -19.50 9.30 -24.01
N GLN A 127 -19.93 9.07 -22.77
CA GLN A 127 -19.10 8.46 -21.73
C GLN A 127 -19.02 6.94 -21.90
N THR A 128 -17.94 6.42 -22.51
CA THR A 128 -17.30 5.11 -22.27
C THR A 128 -16.16 4.94 -23.27
N ILE A 129 -14.95 4.65 -22.79
CA ILE A 129 -13.84 4.15 -23.61
C ILE A 129 -13.61 2.72 -23.13
N SER A 130 -13.86 1.72 -23.97
CA SER A 130 -13.81 0.31 -23.60
C SER A 130 -13.26 -0.57 -24.72
N THR A 131 -12.72 -1.73 -24.33
CA THR A 131 -12.51 -2.86 -25.23
C THR A 131 -13.72 -3.79 -25.15
N THR A 132 -14.02 -4.52 -26.23
CA THR A 132 -15.15 -5.48 -26.27
C THR A 132 -14.70 -6.94 -26.35
N ALA A 133 -13.43 -7.18 -26.72
CA ALA A 133 -12.83 -8.51 -26.72
C ALA A 133 -12.18 -8.82 -25.35
N SER A 134 -12.28 -10.08 -24.91
CA SER A 134 -11.71 -10.53 -23.64
C SER A 134 -10.20 -10.25 -23.56
N ASN A 135 -9.74 -9.81 -22.38
CA ASN A 135 -8.33 -9.60 -22.03
C ASN A 135 -7.61 -8.52 -22.86
N ASN A 136 -8.33 -7.65 -23.57
CA ASN A 136 -7.71 -6.54 -24.30
C ASN A 136 -7.59 -5.29 -23.40
N ASN A 137 -6.39 -4.72 -23.38
CA ASN A 137 -6.10 -3.49 -22.66
C ASN A 137 -6.49 -2.25 -23.49
N ILE A 138 -6.83 -1.18 -22.78
CA ILE A 138 -6.73 0.18 -23.32
C ILE A 138 -5.36 0.70 -22.94
N ILE A 139 -4.54 1.06 -23.92
CA ILE A 139 -3.20 1.61 -23.69
C ILE A 139 -3.23 3.09 -24.01
N LEU A 140 -2.88 3.93 -23.04
CA LEU A 140 -2.76 5.38 -23.19
C LEU A 140 -1.29 5.76 -23.00
N THR A 141 -0.56 5.90 -24.10
CA THR A 141 0.87 6.24 -24.08
C THR A 141 1.06 7.66 -24.61
N PRO A 142 1.32 8.65 -23.74
CA PRO A 142 1.67 9.98 -24.20
C PRO A 142 3.03 9.96 -24.90
N HIS A 143 3.21 10.81 -25.91
CA HIS A 143 4.49 10.92 -26.61
C HIS A 143 5.48 11.81 -25.83
N GLY A 144 6.75 11.39 -25.77
CA GLY A 144 7.82 12.17 -25.14
C GLY A 144 7.63 12.31 -23.63
N THR A 145 7.37 13.54 -23.18
CA THR A 145 7.23 13.91 -21.76
C THR A 145 5.78 14.21 -21.36
N GLY A 146 4.81 13.88 -22.21
CA GLY A 146 3.40 14.06 -21.88
C GLY A 146 2.96 13.15 -20.74
N ASP A 147 1.89 13.55 -20.06
CA ASP A 147 1.26 12.80 -18.98
C ASP A 147 -0.13 12.31 -19.39
N VAL A 148 -0.61 11.23 -18.75
CA VAL A 148 -2.05 10.90 -18.74
C VAL A 148 -2.69 11.61 -17.56
N ALA A 149 -3.27 12.79 -17.81
CA ALA A 149 -3.96 13.56 -16.78
C ALA A 149 -5.40 13.06 -16.58
N ILE A 150 -5.74 12.63 -15.37
CA ILE A 150 -7.11 12.24 -14.98
C ILE A 150 -7.70 13.33 -14.09
N ASN A 151 -8.38 14.30 -14.69
CA ASN A 151 -9.02 15.40 -13.96
C ASN A 151 -10.46 15.03 -13.55
N SER A 152 -10.58 14.18 -12.52
CA SER A 152 -11.84 13.68 -11.96
C SER A 152 -11.90 13.94 -10.45
N ASP A 153 -13.11 13.96 -9.89
CA ASP A 153 -13.32 13.97 -8.43
C ASP A 153 -12.84 12.66 -7.79
N THR A 154 -13.00 11.53 -8.49
CA THR A 154 -12.55 10.20 -8.03
C THR A 154 -12.04 9.37 -9.20
N LEU A 155 -10.97 8.61 -8.97
CA LEU A 155 -10.54 7.49 -9.80
C LEU A 155 -11.02 6.20 -9.14
N SER A 156 -11.91 5.45 -9.81
CA SER A 156 -12.39 4.16 -9.32
C SER A 156 -11.63 3.03 -10.01
N VAL A 157 -11.04 2.14 -9.21
CA VAL A 157 -10.47 0.88 -9.68
C VAL A 157 -11.37 -0.23 -9.14
N THR A 158 -12.04 -0.94 -10.04
CA THR A 158 -13.07 -1.92 -9.69
C THR A 158 -12.77 -3.24 -10.40
N ALA A 159 -12.86 -4.34 -9.66
CA ALA A 159 -12.79 -5.69 -10.20
C ALA A 159 -14.21 -6.31 -10.22
N GLY A 160 -14.36 -7.42 -10.94
CA GLY A 160 -15.60 -8.18 -10.95
C GLY A 160 -15.83 -8.95 -9.65
N GLU A 161 -16.82 -9.83 -9.67
CA GLU A 161 -17.18 -10.64 -8.50
C GLU A 161 -16.03 -11.59 -8.13
N ALA A 162 -15.69 -11.62 -6.83
CA ALA A 162 -14.64 -12.47 -6.29
C ALA A 162 -13.22 -12.22 -6.86
N GLU A 163 -12.96 -10.99 -7.32
CA GLU A 163 -11.66 -10.56 -7.82
C GLU A 163 -11.14 -9.38 -6.99
N SER A 164 -9.82 -9.31 -6.80
CA SER A 164 -9.20 -8.18 -6.13
C SER A 164 -9.05 -7.01 -7.10
N ALA A 165 -9.36 -5.80 -6.65
CA ALA A 165 -9.10 -4.58 -7.42
C ALA A 165 -7.70 -4.06 -7.06
N SER A 166 -6.82 -3.88 -8.05
CA SER A 166 -5.45 -3.43 -7.82
C SER A 166 -5.11 -2.22 -8.68
N LEU A 167 -4.50 -1.22 -8.05
CA LEU A 167 -3.75 -0.17 -8.74
C LEU A 167 -2.27 -0.57 -8.74
N PHE A 168 -1.70 -0.77 -9.92
CA PHE A 168 -0.28 -1.03 -10.09
C PHE A 168 0.52 0.26 -10.30
N LEU A 169 1.69 0.32 -9.68
CA LEU A 169 2.67 1.38 -9.78
C LEU A 169 4.00 0.71 -10.14
N ILE A 170 4.35 0.78 -11.43
CA ILE A 170 5.48 0.04 -12.00
C ILE A 170 6.57 1.04 -12.37
N ALA A 171 7.78 0.80 -11.91
CA ALA A 171 8.98 1.50 -12.33
C ALA A 171 9.86 0.59 -13.22
N ASP A 172 10.76 1.21 -13.97
CA ASP A 172 11.82 0.55 -14.76
C ASP A 172 11.35 -0.69 -15.56
N GLU A 173 10.21 -0.57 -16.25
CA GLU A 173 9.70 -1.65 -17.12
C GLU A 173 9.39 -2.99 -16.41
N SER A 174 9.34 -3.02 -15.07
CA SER A 174 9.10 -4.23 -14.27
C SER A 174 10.18 -5.33 -14.44
N ASP A 175 11.37 -5.01 -14.98
CA ASP A 175 12.37 -6.04 -15.29
C ASP A 175 13.24 -6.45 -14.08
N ASP A 176 13.37 -5.56 -13.11
CA ASP A 176 14.10 -5.76 -11.86
C ASP A 176 13.18 -6.03 -10.66
N ALA A 177 13.80 -6.48 -9.56
CA ALA A 177 13.09 -6.83 -8.35
C ALA A 177 12.78 -5.58 -7.54
N SER A 178 11.57 -5.54 -6.99
CA SER A 178 11.06 -4.45 -6.14
C SER A 178 10.58 -3.18 -6.84
N ASP A 179 10.50 -3.16 -8.17
CA ASP A 179 10.01 -2.00 -8.91
C ASP A 179 8.49 -2.00 -9.15
N ASP A 180 7.86 -3.15 -8.88
CA ASP A 180 6.43 -3.37 -9.02
C ASP A 180 5.71 -3.25 -7.69
N TRP A 181 5.01 -2.14 -7.50
CA TRP A 181 4.16 -1.91 -6.35
C TRP A 181 2.69 -2.06 -6.72
N ALA A 182 1.88 -2.54 -5.79
CA ALA A 182 0.44 -2.42 -5.91
C ALA A 182 -0.24 -1.98 -4.62
N ILE A 183 -1.37 -1.31 -4.82
CA ILE A 183 -2.38 -1.04 -3.81
C ILE A 183 -3.59 -1.89 -4.18
N THR A 184 -3.89 -2.89 -3.34
CA THR A 184 -4.87 -3.92 -3.65
C THR A 184 -5.98 -3.96 -2.61
N ALA A 185 -7.22 -3.78 -3.05
CA ALA A 185 -8.42 -4.14 -2.28
C ALA A 185 -8.73 -5.62 -2.52
N ASN A 186 -8.49 -6.45 -1.50
CA ASN A 186 -8.61 -7.89 -1.60
C ASN A 186 -10.05 -8.37 -1.38
N THR A 187 -10.38 -9.52 -1.97
CA THR A 187 -11.66 -10.22 -1.77
C THR A 187 -11.93 -10.61 -0.32
N GLY A 188 -10.88 -10.75 0.50
CA GLY A 188 -10.97 -10.97 1.95
C GLY A 188 -11.32 -9.73 2.77
N GLY A 189 -11.62 -8.59 2.12
CA GLY A 189 -12.01 -7.35 2.79
C GLY A 189 -10.84 -6.55 3.36
N THR A 190 -9.61 -6.82 2.94
CA THR A 190 -8.41 -6.08 3.37
C THR A 190 -7.92 -5.12 2.29
N LEU A 191 -7.26 -4.04 2.70
CA LEU A 191 -6.47 -3.19 1.81
C LEU A 191 -4.99 -3.49 2.05
N GLN A 192 -4.24 -3.75 0.99
CA GLN A 192 -2.83 -4.13 1.07
C GLN A 192 -1.97 -3.19 0.23
N ILE A 193 -0.80 -2.82 0.76
CA ILE A 193 0.32 -2.29 -0.02
C ILE A 193 1.34 -3.40 -0.13
N SER A 194 1.67 -3.76 -1.37
CA SER A 194 2.58 -4.86 -1.67
C SER A 194 3.56 -4.53 -2.78
N ASN A 195 4.57 -5.37 -2.86
CA ASN A 195 5.65 -5.26 -3.82
C ASN A 195 6.05 -6.64 -4.36
N ASP A 196 6.37 -6.74 -5.64
CA ASP A 196 7.01 -7.95 -6.20
C ASP A 196 8.53 -7.91 -5.95
N ILE A 197 8.90 -8.17 -4.69
CA ILE A 197 10.28 -8.12 -4.23
C ILE A 197 11.20 -9.18 -4.88
N ALA A 198 10.63 -10.14 -5.63
CA ALA A 198 11.37 -11.25 -6.21
C ALA A 198 11.27 -11.33 -7.74
N SER A 199 10.66 -10.33 -8.41
CA SER A 199 10.37 -10.34 -9.86
C SER A 199 9.72 -11.64 -10.35
N ALA A 200 8.86 -12.23 -9.52
CA ALA A 200 8.25 -13.53 -9.80
C ALA A 200 6.76 -13.40 -10.16
N GLY A 201 6.29 -12.18 -10.41
CA GLY A 201 4.87 -11.85 -10.51
C GLY A 201 4.12 -12.09 -9.21
N THR A 202 4.84 -12.21 -8.08
CA THR A 202 4.26 -12.60 -6.79
C THR A 202 4.37 -11.45 -5.80
N GLN A 203 3.27 -10.77 -5.57
CA GLN A 203 3.21 -9.67 -4.64
C GLN A 203 3.35 -10.12 -3.17
N VAL A 204 4.30 -9.50 -2.47
CA VAL A 204 4.52 -9.68 -1.02
C VAL A 204 3.96 -8.48 -0.27
N ALA A 205 3.14 -8.74 0.76
CA ALA A 205 2.55 -7.70 1.59
C ALA A 205 3.59 -7.01 2.48
N PHE A 206 3.61 -5.67 2.46
CA PHE A 206 4.41 -4.86 3.38
C PHE A 206 3.52 -4.23 4.46
N LEU A 207 2.31 -3.83 4.07
CA LEU A 207 1.30 -3.25 4.94
C LEU A 207 -0.07 -3.84 4.62
N THR A 208 -0.82 -4.25 5.64
CA THR A 208 -2.19 -4.72 5.51
C THR A 208 -3.11 -3.99 6.50
N LEU A 209 -4.19 -3.41 5.98
CA LEU A 209 -5.28 -2.85 6.77
C LEU A 209 -6.46 -3.81 6.73
N THR A 210 -6.90 -4.26 7.90
CA THR A 210 -8.08 -5.12 8.05
C THR A 210 -9.17 -4.35 8.80
N PRO A 211 -10.19 -3.86 8.09
CA PRO A 211 -11.33 -3.22 8.73
C PRO A 211 -12.17 -4.22 9.52
N HIS A 212 -12.69 -3.78 10.66
CA HIS A 212 -13.71 -4.48 11.44
C HIS A 212 -14.92 -3.55 11.64
N ALA A 213 -15.85 -3.94 12.53
CA ALA A 213 -17.05 -3.15 12.81
C ALA A 213 -16.78 -1.70 13.28
N THR A 214 -15.60 -1.44 13.86
CA THR A 214 -15.17 -0.09 14.26
C THR A 214 -13.69 0.12 13.90
N VAL A 215 -13.27 1.38 13.82
CA VAL A 215 -11.83 1.71 13.66
C VAL A 215 -11.00 1.17 14.82
N ALA A 216 -11.51 1.25 16.05
CA ALA A 216 -10.79 0.79 17.25
C ALA A 216 -10.52 -0.72 17.27
N SER A 217 -11.37 -1.51 16.61
CA SER A 217 -11.16 -2.95 16.46
C SER A 217 -10.48 -3.34 15.14
N SER A 218 -10.33 -2.41 14.20
CA SER A 218 -9.60 -2.62 12.94
C SER A 218 -8.10 -2.74 13.21
N THR A 219 -7.37 -3.43 12.34
CA THR A 219 -5.93 -3.64 12.52
C THR A 219 -5.11 -3.08 11.36
N LEU A 220 -3.91 -2.65 11.71
CA LEU A 220 -2.81 -2.34 10.79
C LEU A 220 -1.69 -3.34 11.08
N ALA A 221 -1.28 -4.11 10.08
CA ALA A 221 -0.13 -5.00 10.17
C ALA A 221 1.00 -4.44 9.29
N ALA A 222 2.11 -4.04 9.91
CA ALA A 222 3.38 -3.82 9.21
C ALA A 222 4.18 -5.11 9.27
N LEU A 223 4.40 -5.75 8.11
CA LEU A 223 5.00 -7.10 8.05
C LEU A 223 6.53 -7.08 8.09
N GLY A 224 7.13 -5.91 7.84
CA GLY A 224 8.57 -5.66 7.96
C GLY A 224 8.94 -4.88 9.24
N ASN A 225 10.18 -4.38 9.26
CA ASN A 225 10.66 -3.51 10.34
C ASN A 225 9.96 -2.14 10.30
N VAL A 226 9.67 -1.58 11.48
CA VAL A 226 9.11 -0.23 11.62
C VAL A 226 10.12 0.67 12.34
N THR A 227 10.43 1.81 11.73
CA THR A 227 11.22 2.88 12.36
C THR A 227 10.33 4.09 12.57
N ILE A 228 10.32 4.63 13.79
CA ILE A 228 9.54 5.82 14.15
C ILE A 228 10.54 6.91 14.53
N ALA A 229 10.69 7.92 13.66
CA ALA A 229 11.63 9.02 13.89
C ALA A 229 11.14 10.03 14.94
N GLY A 230 9.82 10.07 15.18
CA GLY A 230 9.19 10.93 16.18
C GLY A 230 8.79 10.19 17.45
N ASN A 231 7.94 10.82 18.26
CA ASN A 231 7.39 10.21 19.46
C ASN A 231 6.33 9.16 19.12
N LEU A 232 6.24 8.10 19.93
CA LEU A 232 5.13 7.14 19.91
C LEU A 232 4.18 7.43 21.07
N THR A 233 2.92 7.71 20.75
CA THR A 233 1.83 7.79 21.74
C THR A 233 0.90 6.61 21.55
N VAL A 234 0.65 5.86 22.63
CA VAL A 234 -0.27 4.72 22.63
C VAL A 234 -1.44 5.05 23.56
N SER A 235 -2.64 5.16 23.00
CA SER A 235 -3.87 5.45 23.77
C SER A 235 -4.61 4.19 24.23
N GLY A 236 -4.18 3.01 23.76
CA GLY A 236 -4.68 1.73 24.25
C GLY A 236 -4.24 1.46 25.69
N THR A 237 -4.86 0.49 26.35
CA THR A 237 -4.57 0.14 27.75
C THR A 237 -3.39 -0.82 27.90
N THR A 238 -2.79 -1.28 26.80
CA THR A 238 -1.76 -2.33 26.82
C THR A 238 -0.76 -2.13 25.68
N THR A 239 0.52 -2.30 25.98
CA THR A 239 1.58 -2.49 25.00
C THR A 239 2.24 -3.83 25.27
N SER A 240 2.21 -4.74 24.29
CA SER A 240 2.87 -6.04 24.39
C SER A 240 4.13 -6.04 23.53
N VAL A 241 5.25 -6.41 24.14
CA VAL A 241 6.57 -6.44 23.49
C VAL A 241 7.13 -7.84 23.62
N SER A 242 7.15 -8.59 22.52
CA SER A 242 7.74 -9.93 22.45
C SER A 242 9.06 -9.85 21.70
N THR A 243 10.14 -9.63 22.43
CA THR A 243 11.49 -9.44 21.90
C THR A 243 12.51 -10.15 22.77
N THR A 244 13.65 -10.56 22.19
CA THR A 244 14.77 -11.10 22.98
C THR A 244 15.35 -10.06 23.94
N ASN A 245 15.41 -8.77 23.53
CA ASN A 245 15.92 -7.68 24.34
C ASN A 245 15.11 -6.41 24.11
N THR A 246 14.86 -5.65 25.18
CA THR A 246 14.36 -4.28 25.14
C THR A 246 15.46 -3.35 25.63
N THR A 247 15.90 -2.41 24.79
CA THR A 247 16.88 -1.38 25.19
C THR A 247 16.16 -0.07 25.41
N ILE A 248 16.19 0.44 26.64
CA ILE A 248 15.67 1.75 27.02
C ILE A 248 16.88 2.63 27.32
N THR A 249 17.09 3.66 26.51
CA THR A 249 18.20 4.60 26.70
C THR A 249 17.87 5.71 27.70
N ASP A 250 16.62 5.75 28.16
CA ASP A 250 16.13 6.76 29.09
C ASP A 250 16.84 6.65 30.44
N LYS A 251 17.06 7.80 31.07
CA LYS A 251 17.62 7.86 32.44
C LYS A 251 16.62 7.43 33.50
N LEU A 252 15.32 7.57 33.21
CA LEU A 252 14.22 7.30 34.12
C LEU A 252 13.13 6.54 33.37
N VAL A 253 12.53 5.57 34.05
CA VAL A 253 11.28 4.91 33.65
C VAL A 253 10.25 5.29 34.71
N GLU A 254 9.21 6.03 34.31
CA GLU A 254 8.16 6.49 35.20
C GLU A 254 6.98 5.52 35.18
N LEU A 255 6.61 5.01 36.35
CA LEU A 255 5.47 4.12 36.54
C LEU A 255 4.36 4.87 37.30
N GLY A 256 3.10 4.63 36.94
CA GLY A 256 1.95 5.28 37.60
C GLY A 256 1.81 6.78 37.32
N ASN A 257 2.46 7.31 36.27
CA ASN A 257 2.38 8.72 35.88
C ASN A 257 0.92 9.20 35.74
N GLY A 258 0.65 10.40 36.25
CA GLY A 258 -0.68 11.02 36.20
C GLY A 258 -1.65 10.54 37.29
N SER A 259 -1.24 9.66 38.19
CA SER A 259 -2.05 9.27 39.37
C SER A 259 -2.31 10.49 40.27
N SER A 260 -3.52 10.60 40.82
CA SER A 260 -3.93 11.68 41.73
C SER A 260 -4.78 11.13 42.89
N GLY A 261 -4.80 11.80 44.04
CA GLY A 261 -5.45 11.31 45.26
C GLY A 261 -4.49 10.57 46.20
N SER A 262 -5.02 9.74 47.10
CA SER A 262 -4.19 8.86 47.94
C SER A 262 -3.55 7.78 47.09
N ALA A 263 -2.29 7.45 47.38
CA ALA A 263 -1.62 6.32 46.75
C ALA A 263 -2.40 5.01 47.03
N SER A 264 -2.43 4.13 46.02
CA SER A 264 -3.21 2.90 46.05
C SER A 264 -2.61 1.86 45.14
N GLY A 265 -2.48 0.63 45.64
CA GLY A 265 -1.87 -0.46 44.88
C GLY A 265 -0.35 -0.37 44.84
N ASP A 266 0.27 -1.52 44.63
CA ASP A 266 1.73 -1.60 44.58
C ASP A 266 2.24 -1.14 43.22
N VAL A 267 3.43 -0.52 43.19
CA VAL A 267 4.07 -0.05 41.96
C VAL A 267 5.49 -0.60 41.83
N GLY A 268 5.80 -1.21 40.70
CA GLY A 268 7.12 -1.80 40.47
C GLY A 268 7.15 -2.76 39.29
N HIS A 269 8.10 -3.69 39.35
CA HIS A 269 8.32 -4.70 38.33
C HIS A 269 7.97 -6.08 38.85
N VAL A 270 7.25 -6.84 38.02
CA VAL A 270 6.97 -8.26 38.23
C VAL A 270 7.83 -9.08 37.29
N PHE A 271 8.47 -10.13 37.83
CA PHE A 271 9.28 -11.08 37.11
C PHE A 271 8.59 -12.46 37.18
N GLU A 272 7.98 -12.86 36.07
CA GLU A 272 7.41 -14.19 35.89
C GLU A 272 8.51 -15.25 35.84
N ARG A 273 8.32 -16.35 36.57
CA ARG A 273 9.36 -17.39 36.73
C ARG A 273 8.90 -18.80 36.34
N GLY A 274 7.82 -18.92 35.58
CA GLY A 274 7.27 -20.22 35.18
C GLY A 274 6.49 -20.86 36.32
N ASP A 275 6.86 -22.08 36.71
CA ASP A 275 6.15 -22.84 37.77
C ASP A 275 6.55 -22.39 39.20
N ASP A 276 7.64 -21.63 39.33
CA ASP A 276 8.08 -21.03 40.60
C ASP A 276 7.24 -19.79 40.95
N ALA A 277 7.25 -19.42 42.23
CA ALA A 277 6.68 -18.14 42.65
C ALA A 277 7.38 -16.96 41.95
N ASN A 278 6.56 -16.04 41.42
CA ASN A 278 7.02 -14.83 40.74
C ASN A 278 7.65 -13.85 41.73
N ILE A 279 8.51 -12.97 41.24
CA ILE A 279 9.18 -11.95 42.06
C ILE A 279 8.59 -10.58 41.76
N PHE A 280 8.30 -9.80 42.80
CA PHE A 280 8.00 -8.38 42.72
C PHE A 280 9.17 -7.59 43.32
N VAL A 281 9.54 -6.49 42.67
CA VAL A 281 10.45 -5.48 43.21
C VAL A 281 9.80 -4.11 43.02
N GLY A 282 9.48 -3.43 44.12
CA GLY A 282 8.75 -2.18 44.06
C GLY A 282 8.27 -1.68 45.42
N TRP A 283 7.40 -0.67 45.38
CA TRP A 283 6.74 -0.10 46.55
C TRP A 283 5.49 -0.91 46.88
N ASP A 284 5.40 -1.42 48.11
CA ASP A 284 4.21 -2.04 48.69
C ASP A 284 3.44 -0.97 49.46
N GLU A 285 2.26 -0.62 48.94
CA GLU A 285 1.42 0.43 49.50
C GLU A 285 0.72 -0.01 50.78
N SER A 286 0.55 -1.33 50.98
CA SER A 286 -0.07 -1.86 52.19
C SER A 286 0.86 -1.85 53.40
N ALA A 287 2.16 -1.98 53.16
CA ALA A 287 3.21 -1.94 54.16
C ALA A 287 3.96 -0.58 54.23
N ASP A 288 3.69 0.33 53.28
CA ASP A 288 4.33 1.64 53.13
C ASP A 288 5.87 1.55 53.05
N THR A 289 6.36 0.59 52.24
CA THR A 289 7.80 0.31 52.11
C THR A 289 8.19 -0.24 50.75
N PHE A 290 9.44 0.00 50.35
CA PHE A 290 10.05 -0.69 49.21
C PHE A 290 10.43 -2.13 49.60
N ILE A 291 10.11 -3.10 48.74
CA ILE A 291 10.31 -4.52 49.01
C ILE A 291 10.80 -5.29 47.76
N ALA A 292 11.39 -6.45 48.04
CA ALA A 292 11.46 -7.55 47.10
C ALA A 292 10.72 -8.75 47.71
N ALA A 293 9.76 -9.35 47.01
CA ALA A 293 8.92 -10.41 47.55
C ALA A 293 8.52 -11.42 46.47
N THR A 294 8.12 -12.61 46.91
CA THR A 294 7.59 -13.67 46.05
C THR A 294 6.08 -13.82 46.21
N GLY A 295 5.41 -14.33 45.17
CA GLY A 295 3.98 -14.62 45.22
C GLY A 295 3.47 -15.26 43.92
N THR A 296 2.15 -15.17 43.71
CA THR A 296 1.47 -15.69 42.52
C THR A 296 0.89 -14.58 41.62
N PHE A 297 1.32 -13.33 41.86
CA PHE A 297 0.92 -12.17 41.06
C PHE A 297 1.52 -12.25 39.66
N THR A 298 0.89 -11.60 38.70
CA THR A 298 1.42 -11.44 37.35
C THR A 298 1.44 -9.99 36.89
N GLY A 299 2.00 -9.71 35.71
CA GLY A 299 1.90 -8.39 35.08
C GLY A 299 0.46 -7.91 34.81
N ALA A 300 -0.55 -8.77 34.95
CA ALA A 300 -1.97 -8.42 34.89
C ALA A 300 -2.62 -8.19 36.28
N THR A 301 -1.92 -8.50 37.38
CA THR A 301 -2.42 -8.23 38.74
C THR A 301 -2.44 -6.73 39.01
N THR A 302 -3.48 -6.25 39.68
CA THR A 302 -3.69 -4.82 39.97
C THR A 302 -4.00 -4.63 41.46
N GLY A 303 -3.80 -3.41 41.97
CA GLY A 303 -3.96 -3.11 43.39
C GLY A 303 -2.80 -3.65 44.24
N ASN A 304 -3.07 -3.93 45.51
CA ASN A 304 -2.04 -4.47 46.42
C ASN A 304 -1.78 -5.95 46.08
N LEU A 305 -0.51 -6.33 45.96
CA LEU A 305 -0.12 -7.69 45.65
C LEU A 305 -0.20 -8.57 46.88
N SER A 306 -0.69 -9.81 46.71
CA SER A 306 -0.64 -10.82 47.77
C SER A 306 0.75 -11.44 47.83
N LEU A 307 1.55 -11.02 48.80
CA LEU A 307 2.90 -11.51 49.01
C LEU A 307 2.90 -12.83 49.78
N ALA A 308 3.61 -13.83 49.26
CA ALA A 308 3.81 -15.11 49.95
C ALA A 308 4.96 -15.04 50.96
N SER A 309 6.07 -14.39 50.57
CA SER A 309 7.24 -14.19 51.44
C SER A 309 8.15 -13.08 50.90
N TYR A 310 8.94 -12.44 51.77
CA TYR A 310 9.99 -11.52 51.33
C TYR A 310 11.16 -12.28 50.70
N ALA A 311 11.70 -11.75 49.61
CA ALA A 311 12.82 -12.34 48.89
C ALA A 311 14.14 -11.90 49.52
N ALA A 312 15.07 -12.86 49.66
CA ALA A 312 16.43 -12.54 50.09
C ALA A 312 17.18 -11.76 49.00
N ALA A 313 17.95 -10.74 49.39
CA ALA A 313 18.78 -9.95 48.49
C ALA A 313 20.27 -10.04 48.87
N LYS A 314 21.15 -10.03 47.86
CA LYS A 314 22.61 -9.99 48.05
C LYS A 314 23.15 -8.66 47.54
N PHE A 315 23.70 -7.86 48.44
CA PHE A 315 24.35 -6.59 48.13
C PHE A 315 25.85 -6.68 48.46
N GLY A 316 26.71 -6.07 47.64
CA GLY A 316 28.14 -5.98 47.96
C GLY A 316 28.40 -5.08 49.18
N SER A 317 27.61 -4.01 49.33
CA SER A 317 27.59 -3.13 50.49
C SER A 317 26.20 -2.51 50.62
N LEU A 318 25.76 -2.26 51.86
CA LEU A 318 24.52 -1.55 52.17
C LEU A 318 24.87 -0.32 53.02
N THR A 319 24.46 0.87 52.59
CA THR A 319 24.60 2.12 53.35
C THR A 319 23.24 2.53 53.85
N LEU A 320 23.11 2.76 55.16
CA LEU A 320 21.86 3.13 55.80
C LEU A 320 22.03 4.48 56.51
N THR A 321 20.97 5.27 56.59
CA THR A 321 20.94 6.51 57.37
C THR A 321 20.57 6.27 58.84
N THR A 322 20.07 5.07 59.13
CA THR A 322 19.75 4.57 60.46
C THR A 322 20.37 3.19 60.65
N ASP A 323 20.48 2.77 61.90
CA ASP A 323 20.96 1.44 62.22
C ASP A 323 20.05 0.36 61.63
N LEU A 324 20.66 -0.72 61.12
CA LEU A 324 19.92 -1.87 60.63
C LEU A 324 19.19 -2.52 61.81
N ALA A 325 17.86 -2.51 61.78
CA ALA A 325 17.07 -3.28 62.72
C ALA A 325 17.36 -4.77 62.52
N VAL A 326 17.96 -5.41 63.52
CA VAL A 326 18.33 -6.83 63.51
C VAL A 326 17.36 -7.62 64.40
N ALA A 327 16.09 -7.71 63.98
CA ALA A 327 15.07 -8.44 64.73
C ALA A 327 15.41 -9.94 64.94
N GLU A 328 16.30 -10.49 64.11
CA GLU A 328 16.72 -11.90 64.12
C GLU A 328 18.24 -12.08 64.43
N GLY A 329 18.89 -11.08 65.03
CA GLY A 329 20.29 -11.17 65.47
C GLY A 329 21.33 -10.67 64.44
N GLY A 330 22.18 -9.74 64.89
CA GLY A 330 23.25 -9.09 64.14
C GLY A 330 23.82 -7.92 64.94
N THR A 331 24.86 -7.22 64.46
CA THR A 331 25.46 -6.12 65.26
C THR A 331 24.60 -4.87 65.27
N GLY A 332 23.85 -4.54 64.21
CA GLY A 332 22.75 -3.56 64.21
C GLY A 332 22.99 -2.20 64.89
N VAL A 333 24.23 -1.81 65.18
CA VAL A 333 24.60 -0.60 65.93
C VAL A 333 25.64 0.21 65.16
N SER A 334 25.43 1.52 65.05
CA SER A 334 26.29 2.47 64.33
C SER A 334 27.60 2.77 65.05
N SER A 335 27.65 2.58 66.37
CA SER A 335 28.83 2.81 67.18
C SER A 335 28.82 1.94 68.43
N PHE A 336 30.01 1.58 68.89
CA PHE A 336 30.22 0.96 70.19
C PHE A 336 30.77 2.00 71.16
N THR A 337 30.41 1.90 72.45
CA THR A 337 31.06 2.68 73.51
C THR A 337 32.57 2.44 73.47
N ASP A 338 33.38 3.51 73.51
CA ASP A 338 34.84 3.40 73.54
C ASP A 338 35.27 2.47 74.69
N LYS A 339 36.12 1.48 74.39
CA LYS A 339 36.56 0.43 75.33
C LYS A 339 35.45 -0.44 75.95
N GLY A 340 34.27 -0.47 75.34
CA GLY A 340 33.15 -1.22 75.90
C GLY A 340 33.24 -2.74 75.71
N VAL A 341 32.55 -3.48 76.57
CA VAL A 341 32.42 -4.94 76.48
C VAL A 341 31.14 -5.27 75.73
N VAL A 342 31.25 -5.99 74.61
CA VAL A 342 30.11 -6.46 73.81
C VAL A 342 29.47 -7.67 74.49
N TYR A 343 28.15 -7.62 74.70
CA TYR A 343 27.38 -8.74 75.23
C TYR A 343 26.04 -8.90 74.51
N GLY A 344 25.50 -10.12 74.54
CA GLY A 344 24.11 -10.39 74.13
C GLY A 344 23.22 -10.46 75.37
N ASP A 345 22.08 -9.77 75.34
CA ASP A 345 21.08 -9.76 76.43
C ASP A 345 19.94 -10.77 76.19
N GLY A 346 19.88 -11.37 74.99
CA GLY A 346 18.86 -12.33 74.58
C GLY A 346 17.51 -11.70 74.18
N SER A 347 17.40 -10.37 74.10
CA SER A 347 16.16 -9.66 73.76
C SER A 347 16.34 -8.50 72.78
N SER A 348 17.57 -8.05 72.52
CA SER A 348 17.89 -6.86 71.73
C SER A 348 19.08 -7.09 70.78
N ALA A 349 19.49 -6.05 70.03
CA ALA A 349 20.76 -6.03 69.31
C ALA A 349 21.96 -6.21 70.27
N LEU A 350 23.16 -6.45 69.73
CA LEU A 350 24.36 -6.54 70.56
C LEU A 350 24.57 -5.25 71.37
N ASP A 351 24.58 -5.37 72.69
CA ASP A 351 24.77 -4.27 73.60
C ASP A 351 26.25 -4.07 73.93
N VAL A 352 26.59 -2.84 74.33
CA VAL A 352 27.91 -2.51 74.86
C VAL A 352 27.80 -1.75 76.16
N THR A 353 28.36 -2.34 77.22
CA THR A 353 28.53 -1.64 78.50
C THR A 353 29.94 -1.04 78.57
N ALA A 354 30.09 0.07 79.30
CA ALA A 354 31.41 0.64 79.55
C ALA A 354 32.27 -0.37 80.34
N ALA A 355 33.50 -0.62 79.90
CA ALA A 355 34.47 -1.31 80.75
C ALA A 355 34.76 -0.42 81.96
N PRO A 356 34.45 -0.82 83.20
CA PRO A 356 34.68 0.03 84.35
C PRO A 356 36.18 0.12 84.67
N GLY A 357 36.68 1.34 84.88
CA GLY A 357 38.04 1.59 85.35
C GLY A 357 39.01 2.08 84.27
N GLY A 358 39.23 3.39 84.23
CA GLY A 358 40.33 4.01 83.48
C GLY A 358 41.66 3.93 84.23
N ALA A 359 41.98 2.82 84.88
CA ALA A 359 43.29 2.57 85.47
C ALA A 359 43.49 1.06 85.56
N ASP A 360 44.69 0.60 85.23
CA ASP A 360 45.16 -0.76 85.48
C ASP A 360 45.30 -0.92 87.00
N VAL A 361 44.17 -1.07 87.70
CA VAL A 361 44.16 -1.28 89.15
C VAL A 361 44.11 -2.77 89.41
N THR A 362 45.21 -3.26 89.97
CA THR A 362 45.47 -4.62 90.48
C THR A 362 44.43 -5.14 91.49
N THR A 363 43.41 -4.35 91.83
CA THR A 363 42.31 -4.70 92.74
C THR A 363 40.92 -4.44 92.14
N SER A 364 40.83 -4.30 90.81
CA SER A 364 39.54 -4.31 90.14
C SER A 364 38.89 -5.67 90.42
N PHE A 365 37.85 -5.71 91.25
CA PHE A 365 37.05 -6.92 91.51
C PHE A 365 36.22 -7.37 90.29
N GLN A 366 36.73 -7.12 89.09
CA GLN A 366 36.03 -7.27 87.83
C GLN A 366 36.77 -8.28 86.97
N ILE A 367 36.01 -9.15 86.33
CA ILE A 367 36.53 -10.25 85.52
C ILE A 367 37.25 -9.73 84.26
N LEU A 368 36.81 -8.57 83.73
CA LEU A 368 37.35 -7.97 82.51
C LEU A 368 37.37 -6.44 82.62
N THR A 369 38.53 -5.82 82.40
CA THR A 369 38.71 -4.35 82.35
C THR A 369 39.40 -3.93 81.04
N CYS A 370 39.53 -2.62 80.79
CA CYS A 370 40.25 -2.11 79.61
C CYS A 370 41.33 -1.09 80.01
N ALA A 371 42.58 -1.35 79.65
CA ALA A 371 43.70 -0.48 80.01
C ALA A 371 43.60 0.92 79.36
N THR A 372 44.08 1.95 80.06
CA THR A 372 43.92 3.37 79.66
C THR A 372 44.54 3.73 78.32
N SER A 373 45.63 3.08 77.93
CA SER A 373 46.43 3.53 76.79
C SER A 373 46.13 2.79 75.47
N ASN A 374 45.65 1.54 75.50
CA ASN A 374 45.69 0.68 74.29
C ASN A 374 44.39 -0.07 73.96
N GLY A 375 43.33 0.03 74.76
CA GLY A 375 42.06 -0.65 74.43
C GLY A 375 42.04 -2.17 74.70
N ASN A 376 43.15 -2.75 75.20
CA ASN A 376 43.27 -4.18 75.41
C ASN A 376 42.38 -4.67 76.57
N PRO A 377 41.57 -5.73 76.38
CA PRO A 377 40.88 -6.39 77.47
C PRO A 377 41.89 -7.00 78.44
N VAL A 378 41.78 -6.67 79.73
CA VAL A 378 42.59 -7.23 80.80
C VAL A 378 41.69 -8.10 81.67
N TRP A 379 41.94 -9.41 81.62
CA TRP A 379 41.34 -10.37 82.54
C TRP A 379 42.04 -10.23 83.89
N THR A 380 41.28 -10.04 84.96
CA THR A 380 41.88 -10.10 86.30
C THR A 380 42.41 -11.50 86.56
N THR A 381 43.61 -11.60 87.13
CA THR A 381 44.15 -12.85 87.68
C THR A 381 43.79 -13.01 89.17
N THR A 382 43.05 -12.05 89.73
CA THR A 382 42.69 -11.99 91.15
C THR A 382 41.19 -11.69 91.25
N ILE A 383 40.40 -12.74 91.44
CA ILE A 383 39.01 -12.61 91.88
C ILE A 383 39.05 -12.85 93.39
N ASP A 384 38.62 -11.88 94.19
CA ASP A 384 38.51 -12.03 95.66
C ASP A 384 39.85 -12.16 96.44
N GLY A 385 40.89 -11.41 96.05
CA GLY A 385 42.13 -11.32 96.84
C GLY A 385 42.96 -12.61 96.93
N GLY A 386 42.55 -13.68 96.26
CA GLY A 386 43.29 -14.93 96.12
C GLY A 386 44.01 -15.00 94.79
N THR A 387 45.32 -15.26 94.82
CA THR A 387 46.12 -15.59 93.64
C THR A 387 45.80 -17.03 93.23
N TYR A 388 45.31 -17.28 92.02
CA TYR A 388 45.26 -18.63 91.44
C TYR A 388 46.56 -18.97 90.71
#